data_AF-A0A7Y3UL58-F1
#
_entry.id   AF-A0A7Y3UL58-F1
#
_cell.length_a   1.000
_cell.length_b   1.000
_cell.length_c   1.000
_cell.angle_alpha   90.00
_cell.angle_beta   90.00
_cell.angle_gamma   90.00
#
_symmetry.space_group_name_H-M   'P 1'
#
loop_
_entity.id
_entity.type
_entity.pdbx_description
1 polymer ?
#
loop_
_entity_poly.entity_id
_entity_poly.type
_entity_poly.pdbx_seq_one_letter_code
_entity_poly.pdbx_strand_id
1 'polypeptide(L)'
;MDTFSAIVDEQTEILLPSQKVDIIENRVNTIYLQLTGPDSMIKGIAFRRIETIQQMECPYKPNIINPLTIYRSLFKKKRYEGVVDLMKETVENWKGTLKSVDLSETSLAGTDLEGANLEGADLSNADLSRATLFGANLEFANLQETNLEGANLQYANLRFADLQGADLQIANLQNAYLGDAYLEGAVLVGATHVTIEQLSKVATLYDAELAPELLAQIKEQYPHLIEKPKRKK
;
A
#
# COMPACT_ATOMS: atom_id res chain seq x y z
N MET A 1 -3.60 26.20 42.36
CA MET A 1 -2.90 25.17 43.16
C MET A 1 -3.43 23.82 42.73
N ASP A 2 -2.87 23.40 41.61
CA ASP A 2 -2.57 22.04 41.15
C ASP A 2 -3.07 20.86 41.97
N THR A 3 -4.04 20.15 41.38
CA THR A 3 -4.21 18.70 41.55
C THR A 3 -4.61 18.10 40.21
N PHE A 4 -3.67 18.10 39.26
CA PHE A 4 -3.68 17.20 38.10
C PHE A 4 -2.26 16.64 37.93
N SER A 5 -1.79 15.97 38.99
CA SER A 5 -0.67 15.05 38.94
C SER A 5 -1.23 13.66 39.19
N ALA A 6 -1.50 12.93 38.11
CA ALA A 6 -1.45 11.48 38.01
C ALA A 6 -2.05 11.05 36.67
N ILE A 7 -1.43 10.01 36.09
CA ILE A 7 -1.81 9.29 34.89
C ILE A 7 -1.29 9.93 33.59
N VAL A 8 0.05 9.98 33.49
CA VAL A 8 0.70 9.65 32.22
C VAL A 8 1.35 8.30 32.48
N ASP A 9 0.59 7.24 32.29
CA ASP A 9 1.14 5.89 32.24
C ASP A 9 1.33 5.55 30.76
N GLU A 10 2.59 5.33 30.39
CA GLU A 10 3.04 4.88 29.09
C GLU A 10 2.48 3.48 28.81
N GLN A 11 1.32 3.42 28.15
CA GLN A 11 0.95 2.26 27.35
C GLN A 11 0.56 2.76 25.96
N THR A 12 1.56 2.92 25.11
CA THR A 12 1.37 2.87 23.65
C THR A 12 0.85 1.47 23.31
N GLU A 13 -0.46 1.29 23.43
CA GLU A 13 -1.16 0.09 23.02
C GLU A 13 -0.85 -0.13 21.52
N ILE A 14 -0.12 -1.21 21.22
CA ILE A 14 0.29 -1.55 19.86
C ILE A 14 -0.98 -2.00 19.12
N LEU A 15 -1.69 -1.04 18.55
CA LEU A 15 -2.86 -1.28 17.72
C LEU A 15 -2.50 -2.24 16.59
N LEU A 16 -3.34 -3.26 16.40
CA LEU A 16 -3.19 -4.22 15.31
C LEU A 16 -3.21 -3.47 13.96
N PRO A 17 -2.41 -3.89 12.98
CA PRO A 17 -2.34 -3.31 11.64
C PRO A 17 -3.69 -3.04 10.94
N SER A 18 -4.62 -3.99 10.98
CA SER A 18 -6.01 -3.80 10.53
C SER A 18 -6.67 -2.63 11.25
N GLN A 19 -6.53 -2.56 12.58
CA GLN A 19 -7.05 -1.48 13.41
C GLN A 19 -6.48 -0.09 13.03
N LYS A 20 -5.25 0.00 12.49
CA LYS A 20 -4.69 1.28 12.03
C LYS A 20 -5.35 1.78 10.74
N VAL A 21 -5.59 0.89 9.76
CA VAL A 21 -6.29 1.20 8.50
C VAL A 21 -7.76 1.57 8.79
N ASP A 22 -8.37 0.79 9.68
CA ASP A 22 -9.71 0.93 10.24
C ASP A 22 -9.95 2.30 10.91
N ILE A 23 -8.99 2.79 11.70
CA ILE A 23 -9.07 4.11 12.36
C ILE A 23 -9.14 5.25 11.33
N ILE A 24 -8.40 5.16 10.24
CA ILE A 24 -8.40 6.19 9.21
C ILE A 24 -9.69 6.14 8.39
N GLU A 25 -10.19 4.96 8.06
CA GLU A 25 -11.51 4.78 7.45
C GLU A 25 -12.59 5.44 8.32
N ASN A 26 -12.60 5.16 9.62
CA ASN A 26 -13.57 5.73 10.56
C ASN A 26 -13.46 7.26 10.64
N ARG A 27 -12.23 7.81 10.68
CA ARG A 27 -12.02 9.27 10.67
C ARG A 27 -12.50 9.91 9.38
N VAL A 28 -12.18 9.34 8.23
CA VAL A 28 -12.53 9.88 6.91
C VAL A 28 -14.03 9.72 6.61
N ASN A 29 -14.65 8.61 6.99
CA ASN A 29 -16.09 8.39 6.88
C ASN A 29 -16.88 9.32 7.82
N THR A 30 -16.41 9.51 9.06
CA THR A 30 -17.00 10.49 9.99
C THR A 30 -16.96 11.91 9.43
N ILE A 31 -15.82 12.31 8.85
CA ILE A 31 -15.68 13.60 8.16
C ILE A 31 -16.68 13.69 6.99
N TYR A 32 -16.76 12.66 6.13
CA TYR A 32 -17.68 12.63 4.99
C TYR A 32 -19.16 12.74 5.39
N LEU A 33 -19.61 11.95 6.36
CA LEU A 33 -20.98 11.98 6.88
C LEU A 33 -21.34 13.34 7.50
N GLN A 34 -20.38 14.00 8.14
CA GLN A 34 -20.60 15.32 8.72
C GLN A 34 -20.62 16.47 7.69
N LEU A 35 -20.06 16.27 6.50
CA LEU A 35 -20.00 17.26 5.42
C LEU A 35 -21.14 17.15 4.39
N THR A 36 -22.02 16.16 4.51
CA THR A 36 -23.14 15.95 3.59
C THR A 36 -24.47 16.57 4.05
N GLY A 37 -24.46 17.41 5.10
CA GLY A 37 -25.62 18.19 5.58
C GLY A 37 -25.79 19.58 4.93
N PRO A 38 -26.80 20.39 5.35
CA PRO A 38 -27.00 21.75 4.85
C PRO A 38 -25.84 22.71 5.23
N ASP A 39 -25.39 23.51 4.25
CA ASP A 39 -24.13 24.28 4.21
C ASP A 39 -23.83 25.22 5.40
N SER A 40 -24.84 25.70 6.13
CA SER A 40 -24.67 26.67 7.23
C SER A 40 -24.32 26.04 8.58
N MET A 41 -24.74 24.79 8.83
CA MET A 41 -24.37 24.03 10.03
C MET A 41 -22.95 23.46 9.93
N ILE A 42 -22.49 23.15 8.71
CA ILE A 42 -21.23 22.47 8.44
C ILE A 42 -20.02 23.28 8.90
N LYS A 43 -19.93 24.59 8.59
CA LYS A 43 -18.75 25.41 8.92
C LYS A 43 -18.47 25.53 10.42
N GLY A 44 -19.51 25.71 11.23
CA GLY A 44 -19.38 25.89 12.68
C GLY A 44 -19.21 24.59 13.48
N ILE A 45 -19.63 23.46 12.88
CA ILE A 45 -19.54 22.13 13.48
C ILE A 45 -18.21 21.46 13.11
N ALA A 46 -17.74 21.60 11.86
CA ALA A 46 -16.48 21.01 11.41
C ALA A 46 -15.29 21.51 12.26
N PHE A 47 -15.17 22.82 12.48
CA PHE A 47 -14.01 23.38 13.20
C PHE A 47 -13.94 22.96 14.68
N ARG A 48 -15.10 22.90 15.38
CA ARG A 48 -15.16 22.48 16.79
C ARG A 48 -15.07 20.97 16.99
N ARG A 49 -15.40 20.18 15.96
CA ARG A 49 -15.38 18.71 16.02
C ARG A 49 -14.10 18.09 15.47
N ILE A 50 -13.27 18.82 14.71
CA ILE A 50 -11.94 18.34 14.30
C ILE A 50 -11.07 18.03 15.52
N GLU A 51 -11.01 18.92 16.51
CA GLU A 51 -10.30 18.65 17.78
C GLU A 51 -10.91 17.45 18.51
N THR A 52 -12.24 17.29 18.50
CA THR A 52 -12.89 16.12 19.14
C THR A 52 -12.58 14.82 18.39
N ILE A 53 -12.59 14.82 17.05
CA ILE A 53 -12.27 13.66 16.21
C ILE A 53 -10.80 13.25 16.37
N GLN A 54 -9.89 14.22 16.58
CA GLN A 54 -8.49 13.94 16.92
C GLN A 54 -8.33 13.26 18.28
N GLN A 55 -9.34 13.33 19.16
CA GLN A 55 -9.31 12.89 20.56
C GLN A 55 -10.24 11.69 20.84
N MET A 56 -10.89 11.10 19.83
CA MET A 56 -11.80 9.96 20.00
C MET A 56 -11.04 8.62 20.04
N GLU A 57 -11.22 7.84 21.11
CA GLU A 57 -10.91 6.40 21.11
C GLU A 57 -12.01 5.64 20.34
N CYS A 58 -11.62 4.96 19.26
CA CYS A 58 -12.52 4.36 18.28
C CYS A 58 -13.34 3.19 18.85
N PRO A 59 -14.65 3.11 18.55
CA PRO A 59 -15.36 1.83 18.56
C PRO A 59 -15.93 1.43 17.19
N TYR A 60 -15.84 0.12 16.98
CA TYR A 60 -16.59 -0.76 16.07
C TYR A 60 -16.07 -1.04 14.65
N LYS A 61 -16.16 -2.35 14.33
CA LYS A 61 -15.68 -3.09 13.15
C LYS A 61 -15.96 -2.33 11.83
N PRO A 62 -14.93 -1.99 11.06
CA PRO A 62 -15.08 -1.30 9.79
C PRO A 62 -15.23 -2.25 8.61
N ASN A 63 -15.56 -1.63 7.49
CA ASN A 63 -16.06 -2.26 6.28
C ASN A 63 -15.35 -1.56 5.13
N ILE A 64 -14.26 -2.18 4.65
CA ILE A 64 -13.27 -1.67 3.70
C ILE A 64 -13.90 -0.71 2.67
N ILE A 65 -13.80 0.59 2.93
CA ILE A 65 -14.02 1.63 1.92
C ILE A 65 -12.80 2.54 1.92
N ASN A 66 -11.98 2.31 0.90
CA ASN A 66 -10.80 3.08 0.53
C ASN A 66 -10.95 4.60 0.84
N PRO A 67 -10.21 5.14 1.85
CA PRO A 67 -10.24 6.55 2.23
C PRO A 67 -10.00 7.51 1.05
N LEU A 68 -9.30 7.04 0.01
CA LEU A 68 -8.98 7.83 -1.18
C LEU A 68 -10.17 7.96 -2.14
N THR A 69 -11.13 7.03 -2.12
CA THR A 69 -12.41 7.18 -2.85
C THR A 69 -13.20 8.35 -2.30
N ILE A 70 -13.21 8.51 -0.97
CA ILE A 70 -13.85 9.63 -0.27
C ILE A 70 -13.09 10.93 -0.58
N TYR A 71 -11.76 10.91 -0.50
CA TYR A 71 -10.90 12.04 -0.86
C TYR A 71 -11.13 12.53 -2.30
N ARG A 72 -11.14 11.62 -3.29
CA ARG A 72 -11.40 11.95 -4.71
C ARG A 72 -12.79 12.56 -4.92
N SER A 73 -13.81 12.08 -4.19
CA SER A 73 -15.18 12.61 -4.26
C SER A 73 -15.28 14.05 -3.72
N LEU A 74 -14.58 14.34 -2.63
CA LEU A 74 -14.56 15.67 -2.01
C LEU A 74 -13.75 16.67 -2.84
N PHE A 75 -12.60 16.26 -3.39
CA PHE A 75 -11.76 17.10 -4.25
C PHE A 75 -12.47 17.55 -5.54
N LYS A 76 -13.21 16.64 -6.21
CA LYS A 76 -13.98 16.96 -7.42
C LYS A 76 -15.04 18.06 -7.19
N LYS A 77 -15.50 18.26 -5.96
CA LYS A 77 -16.53 19.25 -5.64
C LYS A 77 -15.99 20.65 -5.31
N LYS A 78 -14.66 20.88 -5.25
CA LYS A 78 -14.02 22.17 -4.89
C LYS A 78 -14.66 22.85 -3.67
N ARG A 79 -15.08 22.05 -2.68
CA ARG A 79 -15.72 22.54 -1.45
C ARG A 79 -14.87 22.11 -0.25
N TYR A 80 -14.74 23.02 0.72
CA TYR A 80 -14.12 22.79 2.04
C TYR A 80 -12.59 22.60 2.02
N GLU A 81 -11.84 23.63 1.62
CA GLU A 81 -10.35 23.61 1.57
C GLU A 81 -9.69 23.09 2.87
N GLY A 82 -10.10 23.56 4.05
CA GLY A 82 -9.53 23.08 5.32
C GLY A 82 -9.81 21.61 5.66
N VAL A 83 -10.87 21.02 5.10
CA VAL A 83 -11.12 19.57 5.20
C VAL A 83 -10.23 18.81 4.22
N VAL A 84 -10.07 19.33 3.01
CA VAL A 84 -9.18 18.74 2.01
C VAL A 84 -7.75 18.68 2.54
N ASP A 85 -7.28 19.73 3.21
CA ASP A 85 -5.93 19.77 3.78
C ASP A 85 -5.78 18.81 4.97
N LEU A 86 -6.76 18.74 5.87
CA LEU A 86 -6.78 17.75 6.96
C LEU A 86 -6.82 16.30 6.43
N MET A 87 -7.59 16.05 5.36
CA MET A 87 -7.64 14.72 4.74
C MET A 87 -6.34 14.37 4.03
N LYS A 88 -5.71 15.32 3.33
CA LYS A 88 -4.36 15.13 2.76
C LYS A 88 -3.38 14.78 3.86
N GLU A 89 -3.33 15.56 4.93
CA GLU A 89 -2.44 15.31 6.07
C GLU A 89 -2.70 13.92 6.66
N THR A 90 -3.95 13.53 6.84
CA THR A 90 -4.31 12.20 7.36
C THR A 90 -3.85 11.08 6.43
N VAL A 91 -4.03 11.22 5.12
CA VAL A 91 -3.59 10.25 4.10
C VAL A 91 -2.07 10.16 4.02
N GLU A 92 -1.36 11.29 4.03
CA GLU A 92 0.11 11.31 3.97
C GLU A 92 0.73 10.74 5.26
N ASN A 93 0.18 11.10 6.42
CA ASN A 93 0.57 10.48 7.69
C ASN A 93 0.33 8.96 7.64
N TRP A 94 -0.82 8.52 7.15
CA TRP A 94 -1.10 7.10 6.99
C TRP A 94 -0.07 6.39 6.11
N LYS A 95 0.20 6.92 4.90
CA LYS A 95 1.20 6.37 3.97
C LYS A 95 2.59 6.22 4.62
N GLY A 96 2.95 7.12 5.52
CA GLY A 96 4.19 7.05 6.30
C GLY A 96 4.19 6.00 7.41
N THR A 97 3.02 5.58 7.90
CA THR A 97 2.87 4.56 8.96
C THR A 97 2.83 3.12 8.48
N LEU A 98 2.83 2.87 7.16
CA LEU A 98 2.65 1.53 6.57
C LEU A 98 3.91 0.64 6.63
N LYS A 99 5.03 1.16 7.15
CA LYS A 99 6.27 0.41 7.31
C LYS A 99 6.09 -0.77 8.27
N SER A 100 6.44 -1.97 7.82
CA SER A 100 6.39 -3.22 8.59
C SER A 100 5.00 -3.56 9.16
N VAL A 101 3.95 -3.06 8.51
CA VAL A 101 2.56 -3.29 8.88
C VAL A 101 2.07 -4.60 8.26
N ASP A 102 1.22 -5.33 8.98
CA ASP A 102 0.51 -6.49 8.46
C ASP A 102 -0.77 -6.06 7.70
N LEU A 103 -0.70 -6.17 6.39
CA LEU A 103 -1.76 -5.91 5.43
C LEU A 103 -2.08 -7.19 4.64
N SER A 104 -1.71 -8.36 5.17
CA SER A 104 -2.00 -9.65 4.54
C SER A 104 -3.50 -9.84 4.33
N GLU A 105 -3.86 -10.46 3.20
CA GLU A 105 -5.26 -10.72 2.79
C GLU A 105 -6.16 -9.48 2.65
N THR A 106 -5.61 -8.26 2.72
CA THR A 106 -6.42 -7.03 2.64
C THR A 106 -6.78 -6.68 1.20
N SER A 107 -7.96 -6.08 1.01
CA SER A 107 -8.37 -5.52 -0.28
C SER A 107 -7.94 -4.06 -0.39
N LEU A 108 -6.88 -3.82 -1.16
CA LEU A 108 -6.31 -2.52 -1.51
C LEU A 108 -6.47 -2.20 -3.01
N ALA A 109 -7.36 -2.91 -3.71
CA ALA A 109 -7.60 -2.73 -5.14
C ALA A 109 -7.91 -1.26 -5.50
N GLY A 110 -7.24 -0.75 -6.53
CA GLY A 110 -7.40 0.62 -7.04
C GLY A 110 -6.94 1.73 -6.07
N THR A 111 -6.26 1.38 -4.97
CA THR A 111 -5.80 2.32 -3.96
C THR A 111 -4.63 3.14 -4.47
N ASP A 112 -4.59 4.40 -4.04
CA ASP A 112 -3.51 5.34 -4.31
C ASP A 112 -2.46 5.29 -3.18
N LEU A 113 -1.43 4.49 -3.40
CA LEU A 113 -0.29 4.29 -2.53
C LEU A 113 0.96 4.97 -3.13
N GLU A 114 0.78 6.02 -3.95
CA GLU A 114 1.88 6.79 -4.51
C GLU A 114 2.80 7.30 -3.38
N GLY A 115 4.09 6.99 -3.49
CA GLY A 115 5.12 7.36 -2.50
C GLY A 115 4.97 6.71 -1.12
N ALA A 116 4.06 5.74 -0.94
CA ALA A 116 3.85 5.10 0.35
C ALA A 116 5.10 4.36 0.83
N ASN A 117 5.33 4.39 2.14
CA ASN A 117 6.41 3.62 2.75
C ASN A 117 5.87 2.28 3.27
N LEU A 118 5.99 1.24 2.46
CA LEU A 118 5.58 -0.14 2.70
C LEU A 118 6.80 -1.04 2.98
N GLU A 119 7.93 -0.46 3.39
CA GLU A 119 9.16 -1.20 3.69
C GLU A 119 8.90 -2.31 4.73
N GLY A 120 9.22 -3.55 4.38
CA GLY A 120 9.01 -4.71 5.25
C GLY A 120 7.55 -5.01 5.60
N ALA A 121 6.57 -4.38 4.95
CA ALA A 121 5.16 -4.67 5.17
C ALA A 121 4.82 -6.10 4.74
N ASP A 122 3.89 -6.74 5.45
CA ASP A 122 3.30 -8.00 5.00
C ASP A 122 2.07 -7.69 4.14
N LEU A 123 2.12 -8.01 2.87
CA LEU A 123 1.07 -7.86 1.87
C LEU A 123 0.72 -9.21 1.25
N SER A 124 1.12 -10.31 1.88
CA SER A 124 0.86 -11.65 1.37
C SER A 124 -0.64 -11.87 1.17
N ASN A 125 -1.03 -12.45 0.04
CA ASN A 125 -2.43 -12.65 -0.37
C ASN A 125 -3.29 -11.38 -0.50
N ALA A 126 -2.72 -10.18 -0.39
CA ALA A 126 -3.48 -8.94 -0.55
C ALA A 126 -3.92 -8.72 -2.00
N ASP A 127 -5.04 -8.03 -2.18
CA ASP A 127 -5.48 -7.55 -3.49
C ASP A 127 -5.04 -6.10 -3.70
N LEU A 128 -3.98 -5.90 -4.47
CA LEU A 128 -3.46 -4.61 -4.94
C LEU A 128 -3.75 -4.37 -6.44
N SER A 129 -4.72 -5.09 -7.01
CA SER A 129 -5.05 -4.96 -8.43
C SER A 129 -5.37 -3.50 -8.77
N ARG A 130 -4.75 -3.00 -9.85
CA ARG A 130 -4.89 -1.63 -10.35
C ARG A 130 -4.53 -0.53 -9.34
N ALA A 131 -3.82 -0.85 -8.25
CA ALA A 131 -3.32 0.15 -7.31
C ALA A 131 -2.26 1.05 -7.96
N THR A 132 -2.18 2.31 -7.53
CA THR A 132 -1.08 3.22 -7.87
C THR A 132 -0.01 3.10 -6.80
N LEU A 133 1.15 2.53 -7.15
CA LEU A 133 2.33 2.36 -6.29
C LEU A 133 3.53 3.16 -6.84
N PHE A 134 3.25 4.24 -7.59
CA PHE A 134 4.28 5.08 -8.19
C PHE A 134 5.26 5.56 -7.11
N GLY A 135 6.55 5.25 -7.26
CA GLY A 135 7.60 5.62 -6.32
C GLY A 135 7.44 5.06 -4.90
N ALA A 136 6.57 4.08 -4.68
CA ALA A 136 6.38 3.48 -3.36
C ALA A 136 7.65 2.72 -2.91
N ASN A 137 7.94 2.74 -1.61
CA ASN A 137 9.01 1.94 -1.02
C ASN A 137 8.46 0.60 -0.54
N LEU A 138 8.76 -0.48 -1.25
CA LEU A 138 8.37 -1.87 -0.94
C LEU A 138 9.60 -2.73 -0.60
N GLU A 139 10.71 -2.09 -0.21
CA GLU A 139 11.93 -2.81 0.12
C GLU A 139 11.68 -3.80 1.28
N PHE A 140 12.15 -5.05 1.15
CA PHE A 140 11.87 -6.15 2.10
C PHE A 140 10.40 -6.52 2.31
N ALA A 141 9.45 -5.98 1.53
CA ALA A 141 8.03 -6.32 1.69
C ALA A 141 7.77 -7.80 1.35
N ASN A 142 6.87 -8.43 2.10
CA ASN A 142 6.32 -9.74 1.76
C ASN A 142 5.12 -9.54 0.83
N LEU A 143 5.26 -9.89 -0.44
CA LEU A 143 4.24 -9.78 -1.50
C LEU A 143 3.91 -11.19 -2.06
N GLN A 144 4.06 -12.24 -1.23
CA GLN A 144 3.75 -13.60 -1.66
C GLN A 144 2.28 -13.74 -2.03
N GLU A 145 1.99 -14.31 -3.20
CA GLU A 145 0.64 -14.55 -3.70
C GLU A 145 -0.23 -13.27 -3.78
N THR A 146 0.38 -12.08 -3.76
CA THR A 146 -0.34 -10.80 -3.88
C THR A 146 -0.85 -10.61 -5.31
N ASN A 147 -2.09 -10.13 -5.44
CA ASN A 147 -2.61 -9.70 -6.74
C ASN A 147 -2.16 -8.26 -7.05
N LEU A 148 -1.26 -8.07 -8.01
CA LEU A 148 -0.78 -6.79 -8.52
C LEU A 148 -1.23 -6.56 -9.98
N GLU A 149 -2.28 -7.25 -10.44
CA GLU A 149 -2.77 -7.16 -11.82
C GLU A 149 -3.07 -5.70 -12.19
N GLY A 150 -2.39 -5.19 -13.22
CA GLY A 150 -2.54 -3.82 -13.71
C GLY A 150 -2.09 -2.73 -12.75
N ALA A 151 -1.36 -3.06 -11.68
CA ALA A 151 -0.82 -2.07 -10.76
C ALA A 151 0.23 -1.17 -11.44
N ASN A 152 0.29 0.09 -11.02
CA ASN A 152 1.33 1.02 -11.46
C ASN A 152 2.50 1.02 -10.47
N LEU A 153 3.57 0.29 -10.80
CA LEU A 153 4.80 0.15 -10.00
C LEU A 153 5.96 1.03 -10.53
N GLN A 154 5.66 2.05 -11.32
CA GLN A 154 6.68 2.93 -11.87
C GLN A 154 7.56 3.53 -10.76
N TYR A 155 8.87 3.44 -10.90
CA TYR A 155 9.86 3.90 -9.90
C TYR A 155 9.74 3.27 -8.50
N ALA A 156 8.92 2.23 -8.32
CA ALA A 156 8.79 1.57 -7.02
C ALA A 156 10.10 0.87 -6.62
N ASN A 157 10.45 0.94 -5.34
CA ASN A 157 11.58 0.21 -4.78
C ASN A 157 11.11 -1.17 -4.30
N LEU A 158 11.37 -2.22 -5.08
CA LEU A 158 11.02 -3.61 -4.77
C LEU A 158 12.26 -4.42 -4.37
N ARG A 159 13.33 -3.76 -3.93
CA ARG A 159 14.56 -4.46 -3.59
C ARG A 159 14.34 -5.42 -2.42
N PHE A 160 14.90 -6.63 -2.52
CA PHE A 160 14.73 -7.68 -1.51
C PHE A 160 13.26 -8.07 -1.22
N ALA A 161 12.29 -7.60 -2.01
CA ALA A 161 10.88 -7.94 -1.81
C ALA A 161 10.64 -9.40 -2.21
N ASP A 162 9.72 -10.04 -1.50
CA ASP A 162 9.32 -11.41 -1.78
C ASP A 162 8.04 -11.42 -2.61
N LEU A 163 8.17 -11.61 -3.93
CA LEU A 163 7.07 -11.64 -4.91
C LEU A 163 6.72 -13.08 -5.33
N GLN A 164 7.04 -14.09 -4.52
CA GLN A 164 6.78 -15.47 -4.90
C GLN A 164 5.29 -15.69 -5.19
N GLY A 165 4.97 -16.23 -6.36
CA GLY A 165 3.60 -16.46 -6.80
C GLY A 165 2.75 -15.20 -7.02
N ALA A 166 3.32 -14.00 -6.96
CA ALA A 166 2.58 -12.76 -7.15
C ALA A 166 2.08 -12.63 -8.60
N ASP A 167 0.86 -12.10 -8.77
CA ASP A 167 0.29 -11.83 -10.10
C ASP A 167 0.59 -10.39 -10.52
N LEU A 168 1.55 -10.22 -11.44
CA LEU A 168 1.98 -8.94 -11.99
C LEU A 168 1.46 -8.73 -13.42
N GLN A 169 0.44 -9.48 -13.86
CA GLN A 169 -0.10 -9.34 -15.21
C GLN A 169 -0.49 -7.90 -15.51
N ILE A 170 -0.06 -7.37 -16.65
CA ILE A 170 -0.38 -6.01 -17.12
C ILE A 170 0.18 -4.89 -16.20
N ALA A 171 0.92 -5.23 -15.14
CA ALA A 171 1.53 -4.23 -14.28
C ALA A 171 2.57 -3.37 -15.04
N ASN A 172 2.72 -2.11 -14.65
CA ASN A 172 3.73 -1.22 -15.21
C ASN A 172 4.97 -1.17 -14.30
N LEU A 173 6.07 -1.77 -14.75
CA LEU A 173 7.34 -1.84 -14.01
C LEU A 173 8.41 -0.87 -14.54
N GLN A 174 8.02 0.19 -15.27
CA GLN A 174 8.98 1.14 -15.81
C GLN A 174 9.82 1.76 -14.67
N ASN A 175 11.14 1.58 -14.75
CA ASN A 175 12.10 2.04 -13.75
C ASN A 175 11.89 1.49 -12.33
N ALA A 176 11.14 0.40 -12.15
CA ALA A 176 11.04 -0.29 -10.87
C ALA A 176 12.38 -0.96 -10.51
N TYR A 177 12.73 -0.95 -9.22
CA TYR A 177 13.99 -1.52 -8.72
C TYR A 177 13.75 -2.92 -8.15
N LEU A 178 14.09 -3.97 -8.90
CA LEU A 178 13.89 -5.38 -8.52
C LEU A 178 15.15 -6.05 -7.94
N GLY A 179 16.16 -5.28 -7.52
CA GLY A 179 17.44 -5.82 -7.04
C GLY A 179 17.25 -6.77 -5.86
N ASP A 180 17.74 -8.00 -5.99
CA ASP A 180 17.63 -9.08 -5.01
C ASP A 180 16.18 -9.48 -4.66
N ALA A 181 15.19 -9.12 -5.49
CA ALA A 181 13.79 -9.54 -5.31
C ALA A 181 13.61 -11.04 -5.65
N TYR A 182 12.65 -11.69 -5.00
CA TYR A 182 12.33 -13.11 -5.23
C TYR A 182 11.08 -13.21 -6.10
N LEU A 183 11.19 -13.70 -7.33
CA LEU A 183 10.07 -13.79 -8.29
C LEU A 183 9.75 -15.24 -8.67
N GLU A 184 10.07 -16.22 -7.81
CA GLU A 184 9.71 -17.62 -8.09
C GLU A 184 8.19 -17.75 -8.29
N GLY A 185 7.79 -18.39 -9.39
CA GLY A 185 6.36 -18.58 -9.70
C GLY A 185 5.57 -17.31 -9.98
N ALA A 186 6.18 -16.12 -9.98
CA ALA A 186 5.48 -14.87 -10.24
C ALA A 186 5.01 -14.80 -11.70
N VAL A 187 3.83 -14.23 -11.93
CA VAL A 187 3.23 -14.11 -13.26
C VAL A 187 3.44 -12.70 -13.80
N LEU A 188 4.37 -12.52 -14.74
CA LEU A 188 4.66 -11.23 -15.38
C LEU A 188 4.19 -11.17 -16.84
N VAL A 189 3.33 -12.09 -17.27
CA VAL A 189 2.80 -12.12 -18.63
C VAL A 189 2.01 -10.83 -18.89
N GLY A 190 2.38 -10.12 -19.96
CA GLY A 190 1.77 -8.84 -20.30
C GLY A 190 2.20 -7.65 -19.42
N ALA A 191 3.02 -7.86 -18.39
CA ALA A 191 3.65 -6.76 -17.66
C ALA A 191 4.48 -5.91 -18.64
N THR A 192 4.40 -4.60 -18.48
CA THR A 192 5.04 -3.64 -19.39
C THR A 192 6.34 -3.10 -18.81
N HIS A 193 7.27 -2.75 -19.69
CA HIS A 193 8.58 -2.19 -19.35
C HIS A 193 9.46 -3.10 -18.47
N VAL A 194 9.19 -4.41 -18.45
CA VAL A 194 10.10 -5.40 -17.87
C VAL A 194 11.31 -5.56 -18.79
N THR A 195 12.50 -5.31 -18.26
CA THR A 195 13.77 -5.37 -19.01
C THR A 195 14.68 -6.48 -18.49
N ILE A 196 15.58 -6.97 -19.35
CA ILE A 196 16.64 -7.90 -18.95
C ILE A 196 17.55 -7.30 -17.88
N GLU A 197 17.79 -5.99 -17.90
CA GLU A 197 18.61 -5.33 -16.87
C GLU A 197 17.96 -5.36 -15.48
N GLN A 198 16.63 -5.24 -15.41
CA GLN A 198 15.90 -5.39 -14.15
C GLN A 198 15.92 -6.86 -13.69
N LEU A 199 15.60 -7.78 -14.61
CA LEU A 199 15.54 -9.21 -14.31
C LEU A 199 16.91 -9.82 -13.97
N SER A 200 18.03 -9.29 -14.49
CA SER A 200 19.36 -9.79 -14.16
C SER A 200 19.83 -9.48 -12.74
N LYS A 201 19.13 -8.56 -12.04
CA LYS A 201 19.46 -8.13 -10.68
C LYS A 201 18.62 -8.84 -9.61
N VAL A 202 17.63 -9.64 -9.99
CA VAL A 202 16.75 -10.34 -9.06
C VAL A 202 17.47 -11.52 -8.40
N ALA A 203 16.99 -11.97 -7.25
CA ALA A 203 17.54 -13.13 -6.57
C ALA A 203 17.14 -14.45 -7.25
N THR A 204 15.87 -14.56 -7.68
CA THR A 204 15.30 -15.80 -8.26
C THR A 204 14.22 -15.51 -9.30
N LEU A 205 14.11 -16.38 -10.32
CA LEU A 205 13.11 -16.34 -11.39
C LEU A 205 12.59 -17.74 -11.79
N TYR A 206 12.96 -18.80 -11.08
CA TYR A 206 12.53 -20.13 -11.49
C TYR A 206 11.01 -20.27 -11.37
N ASP A 207 10.41 -21.02 -12.29
CA ASP A 207 8.95 -21.14 -12.46
C ASP A 207 8.20 -19.81 -12.73
N ALA A 208 8.88 -18.66 -12.84
CA ALA A 208 8.23 -17.40 -13.19
C ALA A 208 7.67 -17.44 -14.63
N GLU A 209 6.48 -16.88 -14.82
CA GLU A 209 5.85 -16.77 -16.13
C GLU A 209 6.20 -15.42 -16.77
N LEU A 210 7.06 -15.46 -17.79
CA LEU A 210 7.54 -14.29 -18.53
C LEU A 210 7.04 -14.32 -19.98
N ALA A 211 7.09 -13.16 -20.65
CA ALA A 211 6.95 -13.10 -22.10
C ALA A 211 7.98 -14.03 -22.78
N PRO A 212 7.60 -14.81 -23.83
CA PRO A 212 8.48 -15.79 -24.46
C PRO A 212 9.84 -15.24 -24.89
N GLU A 213 9.87 -14.00 -25.38
CA GLU A 213 11.07 -13.31 -25.85
C GLU A 213 12.03 -12.99 -24.70
N LEU A 214 11.51 -12.55 -23.55
CA LEU A 214 12.30 -12.30 -22.34
C LEU A 214 12.79 -13.61 -21.74
N LEU A 215 11.94 -14.63 -21.69
CA LEU A 215 12.31 -15.94 -21.17
C LEU A 215 13.46 -16.57 -21.96
N ALA A 216 13.45 -16.45 -23.29
CA ALA A 216 14.54 -16.94 -24.14
C ALA A 216 15.86 -16.21 -23.86
N GLN A 217 15.83 -14.88 -23.71
CA GLN A 217 17.01 -14.07 -23.38
C GLN A 217 17.57 -14.38 -22.00
N ILE A 218 16.71 -14.55 -20.98
CA ILE A 218 17.14 -14.94 -19.62
C ILE A 218 17.74 -16.34 -19.61
N LYS A 219 17.15 -17.29 -20.35
CA LYS A 219 17.71 -18.65 -20.52
C LYS A 219 19.12 -18.63 -21.10
N GLU A 220 19.39 -17.74 -22.05
CA GLU A 220 20.70 -17.63 -22.70
C GLU A 220 21.72 -16.89 -21.82
N GLN A 221 21.34 -15.76 -21.22
CA GLN A 221 22.27 -14.87 -20.53
C GLN A 221 22.42 -15.17 -19.03
N TYR A 222 21.36 -15.64 -18.37
CA TYR A 222 21.28 -15.82 -16.91
C TYR A 222 20.58 -17.14 -16.52
N PRO A 223 21.05 -18.32 -17.00
CA PRO A 223 20.38 -19.60 -16.76
C PRO A 223 20.26 -19.97 -15.27
N HIS A 224 21.17 -19.49 -14.43
CA HIS A 224 21.14 -19.74 -12.98
C HIS A 224 19.91 -19.13 -12.28
N LEU A 225 19.28 -18.10 -12.85
CA LEU A 225 18.10 -17.47 -12.24
C LEU A 225 16.83 -18.32 -12.37
N ILE A 226 16.77 -19.18 -13.38
CA ILE A 226 15.60 -20.02 -13.71
C ILE A 226 15.79 -21.49 -13.35
N GLU A 227 17.00 -21.88 -12.94
CA GLU A 227 17.29 -23.23 -12.47
C GLU A 227 16.91 -23.37 -11.00
N LYS A 228 16.07 -24.38 -10.67
CA LYS A 228 15.75 -24.69 -9.27
C LYS A 228 17.03 -25.03 -8.50
N PRO A 229 17.28 -24.40 -7.34
CA PRO A 229 18.44 -24.73 -6.53
C PRO A 229 18.38 -26.20 -6.12
N LYS A 230 19.45 -26.94 -6.41
CA LYS A 230 19.56 -28.35 -6.01
C LYS A 230 19.51 -28.43 -4.49
N ARG A 231 18.49 -29.11 -3.93
CA ARG A 231 18.41 -29.37 -2.48
C ARG A 231 19.74 -29.97 -2.02
N LYS A 232 20.48 -29.23 -1.19
CA LYS A 232 21.60 -29.81 -0.44
C LYS A 232 20.98 -30.84 0.51
N LYS A 233 21.27 -32.11 0.26
CA LYS A 233 20.95 -33.21 1.17
C LYS A 233 21.67 -33.04 2.50
#